data_AF-A0A4Q3EYB8-F1
#
_entry.id   AF-A0A4Q3EYB8-F1
#
_cell.length_a   1.000
_cell.length_b   1.000
_cell.length_c   1.000
_cell.angle_alpha   90.00
_cell.angle_beta   90.00
_cell.angle_gamma   90.00
#
_symmetry.space_group_name_H-M   'P 1'
#
loop_
_entity.id
_entity.type
_entity.pdbx_description
1 polymer ?
#
loop_
_entity_poly.entity_id
_entity_poly.type
_entity_poly.pdbx_seq_one_letter_code
_entity_poly.pdbx_strand_id
1 'polypeptide(L)'
;MKKNQNIHGIIFGAKHPRAVEKFLDVAWGKNKINGEANFDIDDDQGKSQLTMFEEQKLTKIESFQQALEEKVKASGTITNADLYLFTLEKGHPKSHATACLKALKRGKRIDYLGLSPKIAYTALTKREDLVQIKWIK
;
A
#
# COMPACT_ATOMS: atom_id res chain seq x y z
N MET A 1 -35.93 -12.32 -5.36
CA MET A 1 -34.52 -12.19 -4.91
C MET A 1 -33.67 -13.15 -5.75
N LYS A 2 -32.70 -12.65 -6.54
CA LYS A 2 -31.79 -13.53 -7.32
C LYS A 2 -30.73 -14.10 -6.37
N LYS A 3 -30.85 -15.37 -6.01
CA LYS A 3 -29.78 -16.17 -5.37
C LYS A 3 -28.72 -16.53 -6.44
N ASN A 4 -27.45 -16.55 -6.04
CA ASN A 4 -26.23 -16.82 -6.83
C ASN A 4 -25.72 -15.70 -7.75
N GLN A 5 -25.02 -14.74 -7.17
CA GLN A 5 -23.92 -14.09 -7.87
C GLN A 5 -22.68 -14.97 -7.66
N ASN A 6 -22.04 -15.42 -8.75
CA ASN A 6 -20.83 -16.24 -8.66
C ASN A 6 -19.65 -15.36 -8.21
N ILE A 7 -18.97 -15.75 -7.13
CA ILE A 7 -17.73 -15.10 -6.69
C ILE A 7 -16.59 -15.68 -7.51
N HIS A 8 -15.93 -14.84 -8.30
CA HIS A 8 -14.76 -15.20 -9.09
C HIS A 8 -13.49 -14.67 -8.40
N GLY A 9 -12.66 -15.57 -7.90
CA GLY A 9 -11.33 -15.26 -7.34
C GLY A 9 -10.22 -15.49 -8.37
N ILE A 10 -9.20 -14.62 -8.36
CA ILE A 10 -7.97 -14.81 -9.15
C ILE A 10 -6.81 -14.94 -8.17
N ILE A 11 -6.10 -16.06 -8.23
CA ILE A 11 -4.85 -16.27 -7.48
C ILE A 11 -3.69 -16.09 -8.46
N PHE A 12 -2.80 -15.14 -8.16
CA PHE A 12 -1.61 -14.88 -8.96
C PHE A 12 -0.35 -15.15 -8.13
N GLY A 13 0.43 -16.14 -8.56
CA GLY A 13 1.71 -16.51 -7.94
C GLY A 13 2.87 -16.17 -8.87
N ALA A 14 3.92 -15.56 -8.33
CA ALA A 14 5.13 -15.25 -9.09
C ALA A 14 6.39 -15.34 -8.22
N LYS A 15 7.48 -15.86 -8.79
CA LYS A 15 8.80 -15.88 -8.14
C LYS A 15 9.46 -14.49 -8.11
N HIS A 16 9.09 -13.61 -9.04
CA HIS A 16 9.79 -12.36 -9.27
C HIS A 16 8.97 -11.15 -8.77
N PRO A 17 9.52 -10.27 -7.91
CA PRO A 17 8.75 -9.18 -7.28
C PRO A 17 8.17 -8.18 -8.29
N ARG A 18 8.88 -7.92 -9.40
CA ARG A 18 8.36 -7.10 -10.51
C ARG A 18 7.06 -7.65 -11.13
N ALA A 19 6.83 -8.96 -11.08
CA ALA A 19 5.59 -9.55 -11.59
C ALA A 19 4.43 -9.27 -10.62
N VAL A 20 4.69 -9.34 -9.31
CA VAL A 20 3.72 -8.96 -8.26
C VAL A 20 3.38 -7.47 -8.39
N GLU A 21 4.37 -6.60 -8.57
CA GLU A 21 4.14 -5.17 -8.80
C GLU A 21 3.20 -4.90 -9.98
N LYS A 22 3.46 -5.53 -11.14
CA LYS A 22 2.60 -5.40 -12.32
C LYS A 22 1.19 -5.90 -12.07
N PHE A 23 1.05 -7.02 -11.35
CA PHE A 23 -0.25 -7.57 -11.01
C PHE A 23 -1.05 -6.62 -10.13
N LEU A 24 -0.42 -6.06 -9.09
CA LEU A 24 -1.04 -5.08 -8.20
C LEU A 24 -1.44 -3.80 -8.94
N ASP A 25 -0.59 -3.28 -9.84
CA ASP A 25 -0.93 -2.13 -10.67
C ASP A 25 -2.18 -2.38 -11.54
N VAL A 26 -2.33 -3.59 -12.09
CA VAL A 26 -3.52 -3.98 -12.87
C VAL A 26 -4.74 -4.16 -11.97
N ALA A 27 -4.59 -4.83 -10.82
CA ALA A 27 -5.69 -5.09 -9.89
C ALA A 27 -6.28 -3.80 -9.34
N TRP A 28 -5.43 -2.90 -8.84
CA TRP A 28 -5.83 -1.56 -8.38
C TRP A 28 -6.27 -0.63 -9.51
N GLY A 29 -5.76 -0.84 -10.72
CA GLY A 29 -6.23 -0.13 -11.91
C GLY A 29 -7.68 -0.47 -12.27
N LYS A 30 -8.10 -1.72 -12.06
CA LYS A 30 -9.49 -2.17 -12.29
C LYS A 30 -10.44 -1.78 -11.16
N ASN A 31 -9.99 -1.80 -9.91
CA ASN A 31 -10.77 -1.37 -8.75
C ASN A 31 -9.94 -0.46 -7.83
N LYS A 32 -10.14 0.86 -7.96
CA LYS A 32 -9.39 1.87 -7.20
C LYS A 32 -9.77 1.94 -5.72
N ILE A 33 -10.90 1.36 -5.31
CA ILE A 33 -11.41 1.46 -3.95
C ILE A 33 -10.74 0.41 -3.07
N ASN A 34 -10.68 -0.85 -3.53
CA ASN A 34 -10.22 -1.96 -2.70
C ASN A 34 -9.04 -2.73 -3.31
N GLY A 35 -8.79 -2.63 -4.62
CA GLY A 35 -7.81 -3.52 -5.30
C GLY A 35 -8.27 -4.97 -5.42
N GLU A 36 -9.54 -5.25 -5.08
CA GLU A 36 -10.14 -6.58 -4.99
C GLU A 36 -11.30 -6.72 -5.97
N ALA A 37 -11.82 -7.95 -6.06
CA ALA A 37 -12.90 -8.37 -6.94
C ALA A 37 -14.10 -7.40 -6.97
N ASN A 38 -14.94 -7.53 -7.99
CA ASN A 38 -16.20 -6.77 -8.16
C ASN A 38 -17.29 -7.14 -7.12
N PHE A 39 -16.89 -7.89 -6.10
CA PHE A 39 -17.69 -8.32 -4.96
C PHE A 39 -16.92 -7.91 -3.71
N ASP A 40 -17.55 -7.09 -2.89
CA ASP A 40 -17.14 -6.98 -1.49
C ASP A 40 -17.49 -8.34 -0.87
N ILE A 41 -16.49 -9.17 -0.58
CA ILE A 41 -16.74 -10.40 0.21
C ILE A 41 -17.14 -10.02 1.64
N ASP A 42 -16.93 -8.75 2.03
CA ASP A 42 -17.40 -8.09 3.26
C ASP A 42 -18.78 -7.41 3.11
N ASP A 43 -19.65 -7.86 2.19
CA ASP A 43 -21.02 -7.30 2.05
C ASP A 43 -21.88 -7.62 3.29
N ASP A 44 -21.77 -6.81 4.36
CA ASP A 44 -22.93 -6.24 5.05
C ASP A 44 -22.51 -5.08 5.97
N GLN A 45 -22.60 -3.85 5.47
CA GLN A 45 -23.28 -2.71 6.11
C GLN A 45 -22.94 -1.44 5.33
N GLY A 46 -23.97 -0.80 4.79
CA GLY A 46 -23.84 0.40 3.97
C GLY A 46 -22.95 1.45 4.64
N LYS A 47 -22.13 2.12 3.83
CA LYS A 47 -21.27 3.27 4.16
C LYS A 47 -21.99 4.48 4.77
N SER A 48 -23.23 4.32 5.23
CA SER A 48 -24.09 5.30 5.88
C SER A 48 -24.65 4.82 7.23
N GLN A 49 -24.30 3.62 7.73
CA GLN A 49 -24.63 3.25 9.10
C GLN A 49 -23.45 3.61 10.01
N LEU A 50 -23.50 4.82 10.55
CA LEU A 50 -22.86 5.10 11.83
C LEU A 50 -23.61 4.25 12.86
N THR A 51 -23.09 3.08 13.19
CA THR A 51 -23.52 2.44 14.44
C THR A 51 -23.07 3.38 15.56
N MET A 52 -23.92 3.61 16.57
CA MET A 52 -23.70 4.62 17.62
C MET A 52 -22.42 4.39 18.46
N PHE A 53 -21.67 3.31 18.18
CA PHE A 53 -20.53 2.83 18.95
C PHE A 53 -19.36 2.25 18.14
N GLU A 54 -19.36 2.27 16.80
CA GLU A 54 -18.17 1.82 16.03
C GLU A 54 -17.33 3.00 15.54
N GLU A 55 -16.02 2.88 15.78
CA GLU A 55 -15.01 3.76 15.21
C GLU A 55 -15.05 3.69 13.68
N GLN A 56 -14.85 4.83 13.03
CA GLN A 56 -14.85 4.96 11.57
C GLN A 56 -13.90 3.91 10.94
N LYS A 57 -14.46 2.92 10.22
CA LYS A 57 -13.66 1.89 9.53
C LYS A 57 -12.70 2.57 8.55
N LEU A 58 -11.41 2.51 8.85
CA LEU A 58 -10.33 3.00 8.00
C LEU A 58 -10.35 2.24 6.66
N THR A 59 -10.14 2.95 5.56
CA THR A 59 -9.97 2.30 4.26
C THR A 59 -8.72 1.41 4.25
N LYS A 60 -8.67 0.39 3.38
CA LYS A 60 -7.47 -0.45 3.20
C LYS A 60 -6.22 0.38 2.90
N ILE A 61 -6.38 1.48 2.17
CA ILE A 61 -5.30 2.43 1.88
C ILE A 61 -4.86 3.16 3.15
N GLU A 62 -5.78 3.66 3.97
CA GLU A 62 -5.45 4.35 5.22
C GLU A 62 -4.80 3.41 6.24
N SER A 63 -5.32 2.19 6.38
CA SER A 63 -4.71 1.15 7.22
C SER A 63 -3.28 0.86 6.79
N PHE A 64 -3.02 0.76 5.48
CA PHE A 64 -1.67 0.60 4.95
C PHE A 64 -0.78 1.81 5.24
N GLN A 65 -1.29 3.04 5.10
CA GLN A 65 -0.53 4.25 5.39
C GLN A 65 -0.12 4.33 6.86
N GLN A 66 -1.03 3.99 7.78
CA GLN A 66 -0.72 3.91 9.21
C GLN A 66 0.33 2.84 9.50
N ALA A 67 0.17 1.63 8.95
CA ALA A 67 1.14 0.55 9.13
C ALA A 67 2.53 0.90 8.56
N LEU A 68 2.58 1.64 7.44
CA LEU A 68 3.82 2.13 6.86
C LEU A 68 4.48 3.17 7.78
N GLU A 69 3.70 4.12 8.29
CA GLU A 69 4.19 5.14 9.21
C GLU A 69 4.76 4.52 10.49
N GLU A 70 4.03 3.58 11.09
CA GLU A 70 4.47 2.84 12.28
C GLU A 70 5.76 2.06 12.01
N LYS A 71 5.87 1.39 10.86
CA LYS A 71 7.08 0.66 10.49
C LYS A 71 8.30 1.58 10.35
N VAL A 72 8.13 2.74 9.71
CA VAL A 72 9.21 3.73 9.58
C VAL A 72 9.60 4.29 10.95
N LYS A 73 8.61 4.61 11.79
CA LYS A 73 8.82 5.12 13.14
C LYS A 73 9.54 4.11 14.05
N ALA A 74 9.15 2.83 13.99
CA ALA A 74 9.72 1.76 14.80
C ALA A 74 11.15 1.40 14.37
N SER A 75 11.41 1.40 13.05
CA SER A 75 12.74 1.09 12.52
C SER A 75 13.72 2.26 12.67
N GLY A 76 13.22 3.49 12.77
CA GLY A 76 13.99 4.74 12.87
C GLY A 76 14.66 5.13 11.54
N THR A 77 15.40 4.20 10.92
CA THR A 77 15.96 4.33 9.56
C THR A 77 15.61 3.08 8.75
N ILE A 78 15.02 3.27 7.57
CA ILE A 78 14.64 2.18 6.67
C ILE A 78 15.11 2.47 5.24
N THR A 79 15.45 1.43 4.48
CA THR A 79 15.88 1.57 3.10
C THR A 79 14.68 1.53 2.14
N ASN A 80 14.79 2.16 0.98
CA ASN A 80 13.78 2.06 -0.09
C ASN A 80 13.52 0.60 -0.53
N ALA A 81 14.51 -0.30 -0.43
CA ALA A 81 14.37 -1.73 -0.68
C ALA A 81 13.39 -2.40 0.28
N ASP A 82 13.56 -2.18 1.58
CA ASP A 82 12.71 -2.74 2.63
C ASP A 82 11.27 -2.22 2.52
N LEU A 83 11.12 -0.93 2.19
CA LEU A 83 9.81 -0.31 1.96
C LEU A 83 9.13 -0.86 0.72
N TYR A 84 9.87 -1.09 -0.37
CA TYR A 84 9.34 -1.72 -1.57
C TYR A 84 8.82 -3.13 -1.28
N LEU A 85 9.63 -3.95 -0.62
CA LEU A 85 9.23 -5.32 -0.26
C LEU A 85 7.99 -5.31 0.64
N PHE A 86 8.01 -4.48 1.68
CA PHE A 86 6.87 -4.32 2.58
C PHE A 86 5.58 -3.89 1.86
N THR A 87 5.70 -2.99 0.88
CA THR A 87 4.56 -2.52 0.08
C THR A 87 3.95 -3.65 -0.73
N LEU A 88 4.79 -4.51 -1.33
CA LEU A 88 4.33 -5.69 -2.07
C LEU A 88 3.73 -6.75 -1.15
N GLU A 89 4.33 -7.01 0.01
CA GLU A 89 3.83 -7.96 1.02
C GLU A 89 2.44 -7.56 1.53
N LYS A 90 2.18 -6.25 1.64
CA LYS A 90 0.86 -5.72 2.01
C LYS A 90 -0.11 -5.60 0.83
N GLY A 91 0.26 -6.03 -0.38
CA GLY A 91 -0.63 -6.04 -1.54
C GLY A 91 -0.97 -4.66 -2.10
N HIS A 92 -0.10 -3.66 -1.87
CA HIS A 92 -0.32 -2.30 -2.37
C HIS A 92 0.63 -1.95 -3.52
N PRO A 93 0.18 -1.09 -4.46
CA PRO A 93 1.04 -0.56 -5.50
C PRO A 93 2.00 0.47 -4.89
N LYS A 94 3.17 0.65 -5.53
CA LYS A 94 4.18 1.65 -5.13
C LYS A 94 3.65 3.09 -5.06
N SER A 95 2.56 3.38 -5.78
CA SER A 95 1.92 4.70 -5.78
C SER A 95 1.41 5.07 -4.38
N HIS A 96 0.85 4.10 -3.64
CA HIS A 96 0.35 4.33 -2.28
C HIS A 96 1.51 4.64 -1.32
N ALA A 97 2.58 3.84 -1.37
CA ALA A 97 3.77 4.08 -0.55
C ALA A 97 4.44 5.41 -0.90
N THR A 98 4.55 5.75 -2.19
CA THR A 98 5.12 7.02 -2.64
C THR A 98 4.29 8.22 -2.18
N ALA A 99 2.96 8.12 -2.25
CA ALA A 99 2.06 9.16 -1.76
C ALA A 99 2.21 9.36 -0.24
N CYS A 100 2.25 8.27 0.53
CA CYS A 100 2.45 8.30 1.97
C CYS A 100 3.78 8.97 2.35
N LEU A 101 4.90 8.56 1.75
CA LEU A 101 6.21 9.16 2.04
C LEU A 101 6.29 10.63 1.64
N LYS A 102 5.64 11.05 0.53
CA LYS A 102 5.55 12.47 0.17
C LYS A 102 4.75 13.27 1.21
N ALA A 103 3.65 12.71 1.70
CA ALA A 103 2.85 13.33 2.76
C ALA A 103 3.65 13.47 4.06
N LEU A 104 4.37 12.42 4.47
CA LEU A 104 5.23 12.44 5.65
C LEU A 104 6.40 13.44 5.53
N LYS A 105 7.01 13.55 4.33
CA LYS A 105 8.07 14.54 4.06
C LYS A 105 7.54 15.98 4.13
N ARG A 106 6.35 16.23 3.58
CA ARG A 106 5.66 17.54 3.69
C ARG A 106 5.32 17.87 5.14
N GLY A 107 4.94 16.87 5.93
CA GLY A 107 4.72 16.99 7.38
C GLY A 107 6.00 17.09 8.22
N LYS A 108 7.19 17.10 7.59
CA LYS A 108 8.52 17.11 8.23
C LYS A 108 8.76 15.95 9.23
N ARG A 109 8.01 14.85 9.11
CA ARG A 109 8.15 13.65 9.96
C ARG A 109 9.24 12.69 9.48
N ILE A 110 9.62 12.80 8.20
CA ILE A 110 10.68 11.98 7.62
C ILE A 110 11.61 12.83 6.77
N ASP A 111 12.85 12.39 6.66
CA ASP A 111 13.82 12.93 5.71
C ASP A 111 14.51 11.82 4.93
N TYR A 112 14.80 12.14 3.68
CA TYR A 112 15.52 11.27 2.77
C TYR A 112 16.17 12.09 1.66
N LEU A 113 17.34 11.62 1.24
CA LEU A 113 18.17 12.28 0.24
C LEU A 113 17.53 12.13 -1.15
N GLY A 114 17.08 13.25 -1.73
CA GLY A 114 16.49 13.31 -3.08
C GLY A 114 15.04 13.79 -3.16
N LEU A 115 14.57 13.97 -4.40
CA LEU A 115 13.22 14.48 -4.71
C LEU A 115 12.13 13.40 -4.62
N SER A 116 12.51 12.13 -4.72
CA SER A 116 11.60 10.99 -4.68
C SER A 116 12.22 9.80 -3.93
N PRO A 117 11.40 8.97 -3.26
CA PRO A 117 11.89 7.85 -2.46
C PRO A 117 12.35 6.63 -3.29
N LYS A 118 12.36 6.73 -4.63
CA LYS A 118 12.79 5.69 -5.58
C LYS A 118 12.29 4.26 -5.25
N ILE A 119 11.01 4.14 -4.87
CA ILE A 119 10.35 2.85 -4.58
C ILE A 119 9.94 2.18 -5.90
N ALA A 120 10.89 1.61 -6.62
CA ALA A 120 10.63 0.88 -7.85
C ALA A 120 11.65 -0.24 -8.03
N TYR A 121 11.22 -1.37 -8.61
CA TYR A 121 12.11 -2.50 -8.86
C TYR A 121 13.39 -2.11 -9.62
N THR A 122 13.26 -1.24 -10.63
CA THR A 122 14.39 -0.78 -11.45
C THR A 122 15.42 0.05 -10.68
N ALA A 123 14.99 0.74 -9.63
CA ALA A 123 15.90 1.46 -8.74
C ALA A 123 16.62 0.48 -7.80
N LEU A 124 15.97 -0.60 -7.37
CA LEU A 124 16.57 -1.59 -6.47
C LEU A 124 17.62 -2.48 -7.15
N THR A 125 17.48 -2.71 -8.45
CA THR A 125 18.47 -3.46 -9.24
C THR A 125 19.78 -2.70 -9.42
N LYS A 126 19.80 -1.38 -9.16
CA LYS A 126 20.99 -0.53 -9.22
C LYS A 126 21.43 -0.21 -7.79
N ARG A 127 22.55 -0.77 -7.34
CA ARG A 127 23.07 -0.56 -5.96
C ARG A 127 23.27 0.92 -5.60
N GLU A 128 23.46 1.78 -6.59
CA GLU A 128 23.66 3.23 -6.45
C GLU A 128 22.39 4.01 -6.06
N ASP A 129 21.20 3.40 -6.17
CA ASP A 129 19.91 4.05 -5.93
C ASP A 129 19.31 3.70 -4.55
N LEU A 130 20.10 3.14 -3.62
CA LEU A 130 19.65 2.87 -2.26
C LEU A 130 19.49 4.18 -1.48
N VAL A 131 18.24 4.48 -1.11
CA VAL A 131 17.89 5.69 -0.35
C VAL A 131 17.49 5.28 1.06
N GLN A 132 18.14 5.89 2.05
CA GLN A 132 17.77 5.75 3.45
C GLN A 132 16.74 6.81 3.82
N ILE A 133 15.64 6.37 4.41
CA ILE A 133 14.56 7.20 4.94
C ILE A 133 14.65 7.18 6.45
N LYS A 134 14.82 8.36 7.03
CA LYS A 134 14.97 8.56 8.48
C LYS A 134 13.73 9.23 9.04
N TRP A 135 13.29 8.76 10.19
CA TRP A 135 12.25 9.44 10.96
C TRP A 135 12.84 10.66 11.68
N ILE A 136 12.22 11.83 11.49
CA ILE A 136 12.54 13.07 12.21
C ILE A 136 11.41 13.34 13.19
N LYS A 137 11.79 13.62 14.45
CA LYS A 137 10.86 13.87 15.56
C LYS A 137 10.28 15.28 15.50
#